data_AF-A0A1S3HJJ0-F1
#
_entry.id   AF-A0A1S3HJJ0-F1
#
_cell.length_a   1.000
_cell.length_b   1.000
_cell.length_c   1.000
_cell.angle_alpha   90.00
_cell.angle_beta   90.00
_cell.angle_gamma   90.00
#
_symmetry.space_group_name_H-M   'P 1'
#
loop_
_entity.id
_entity.type
_entity.pdbx_description
1 polymer ?
#
loop_
_entity_poly.entity_id
_entity_poly.type
_entity_poly.pdbx_seq_one_letter_code
_entity_poly.pdbx_strand_id
1 'polypeptide(L)'
;MDEKLPTMADFLVAYATTPDYVAMRDTKTGTWFIQGIASVFAKYACTEDAVSLFGKVNAHIAKRQTRGLGIKQVSSFESTLLKKVYFFPGR
;
A
#
# COMPACT_ATOMS: atom_id res chain seq x y z
N MET A 1 9.77 20.79 -28.28
CA MET A 1 8.89 19.68 -28.68
C MET A 1 8.17 19.24 -27.43
N ASP A 2 6.84 19.19 -27.44
CA ASP A 2 6.11 18.62 -26.31
C ASP A 2 6.49 17.15 -26.17
N GLU A 3 6.94 16.78 -24.96
CA GLU A 3 7.27 15.41 -24.64
C GLU A 3 5.97 14.60 -24.56
N LYS A 4 5.82 13.62 -25.45
CA LYS A 4 4.63 12.76 -25.50
C LYS A 4 4.80 11.60 -24.52
N LEU A 5 4.02 11.60 -23.44
CA LEU A 5 4.02 10.53 -22.45
C LEU A 5 3.13 9.33 -22.86
N PRO A 6 3.44 8.11 -22.38
CA PRO A 6 2.54 6.97 -22.50
C PRO A 6 1.20 7.22 -21.79
N THR A 7 0.10 6.70 -22.35
CA THR A 7 -1.26 6.85 -21.78
C THR A 7 -1.38 6.33 -20.35
N MET A 8 -0.61 5.29 -20.01
CA MET A 8 -0.63 4.63 -18.69
C MET A 8 0.62 4.95 -17.84
N ALA A 9 1.22 6.13 -18.03
CA ALA A 9 2.28 6.63 -17.15
C ALA A 9 1.70 7.31 -15.90
N ASP A 10 2.51 7.42 -14.85
CA ASP A 10 2.18 8.13 -13.60
C ASP A 10 1.05 7.52 -12.75
N PHE A 11 0.90 6.20 -12.79
CA PHE A 11 0.00 5.46 -11.92
C PHE A 11 0.74 4.72 -10.81
N LEU A 12 0.11 4.63 -9.64
CA LEU A 12 0.44 3.68 -8.59
C LEU A 12 -0.85 3.01 -8.16
N VAL A 13 -0.95 1.71 -8.39
CA VAL A 13 -2.14 0.91 -8.07
C VAL A 13 -1.75 -0.08 -6.99
N ALA A 14 -2.44 -0.06 -5.86
CA ALA A 14 -2.17 -0.95 -4.73
C ALA A 14 -3.38 -1.84 -4.46
N TYR A 15 -3.11 -3.13 -4.29
CA TYR A 15 -4.12 -4.17 -4.10
C TYR A 15 -3.99 -4.76 -2.69
N ALA A 16 -5.14 -5.09 -2.09
CA ALA A 16 -5.17 -5.65 -0.74
C ALA A 16 -4.48 -7.01 -0.62
N THR A 17 -4.43 -7.75 -1.73
CA THR A 17 -3.84 -9.09 -1.85
C THR A 17 -3.10 -9.26 -3.17
N THR A 18 -2.24 -10.27 -3.22
CA THR A 18 -1.78 -10.84 -4.49
C THR A 18 -2.92 -11.54 -5.21
N PRO A 19 -2.85 -11.70 -6.56
CA PRO A 19 -3.85 -12.43 -7.33
C PRO A 19 -4.18 -13.79 -6.69
N ASP A 20 -5.46 -14.17 -6.76
CA ASP A 20 -6.00 -15.44 -6.24
C ASP A 20 -6.11 -15.57 -4.71
N TYR A 21 -5.79 -14.54 -3.94
CA TYR A 21 -5.93 -14.53 -2.47
C TYR A 21 -7.03 -13.60 -1.96
N VAL A 22 -7.63 -13.97 -0.82
CA VAL A 22 -8.70 -13.22 -0.17
C VAL A 22 -8.19 -12.15 0.79
N ALA A 23 -8.82 -10.98 0.78
CA ALA A 23 -8.50 -9.90 1.71
C ALA A 23 -9.14 -10.15 3.08
N MET A 24 -8.33 -10.17 4.14
CA MET A 24 -8.78 -10.37 5.51
C MET A 24 -9.41 -9.09 6.07
N ARG A 25 -10.50 -9.29 6.81
CA ARG A 25 -11.28 -8.24 7.44
C ARG A 25 -11.61 -8.59 8.86
N ASP A 26 -11.39 -7.64 9.75
CA ASP A 26 -11.93 -7.65 11.11
C ASP A 26 -13.30 -6.94 11.10
N THR A 27 -14.27 -7.50 11.84
CA THR A 27 -15.65 -7.00 11.83
C THR A 27 -15.82 -5.66 12.51
N LYS A 28 -14.90 -5.27 13.40
CA LYS A 28 -14.96 -4.02 14.16
C LYS A 28 -14.03 -2.95 13.59
N THR A 29 -12.86 -3.36 13.11
CA THR A 29 -11.76 -2.45 12.73
C THR A 29 -11.50 -2.41 11.22
N GLY A 30 -12.23 -3.16 10.41
CA GLY A 30 -12.14 -3.13 8.95
C GLY A 30 -11.05 -4.05 8.38
N THR A 31 -10.63 -3.80 7.14
CA THR A 31 -9.68 -4.67 6.43
C THR A 31 -8.24 -4.46 6.90
N TRP A 32 -7.45 -5.52 6.89
CA TRP A 32 -6.04 -5.42 7.28
C TRP A 32 -5.26 -4.48 6.37
N PHE A 33 -5.63 -4.41 5.10
CA PHE A 33 -5.00 -3.54 4.12
C PHE A 33 -5.19 -2.05 4.44
N ILE A 34 -6.44 -1.61 4.64
CA ILE A 34 -6.72 -0.19 4.95
C ILE A 34 -6.15 0.20 6.32
N GLN A 35 -6.23 -0.70 7.31
CA GLN A 35 -5.55 -0.47 8.60
C GLN A 35 -4.04 -0.31 8.45
N GLY A 36 -3.41 -1.11 7.58
CA GLY A 36 -1.99 -1.03 7.27
C GLY A 36 -1.63 0.29 6.62
N ILE A 37 -2.39 0.73 5.60
CA ILE A 37 -2.22 2.04 4.95
C ILE A 37 -2.32 3.15 5.99
N ALA A 38 -3.42 3.20 6.77
CA ALA A 38 -3.64 4.25 7.75
C ALA A 38 -2.49 4.32 8.77
N SER A 39 -2.06 3.18 9.31
CA SER A 39 -0.99 3.11 10.31
C SER A 39 0.36 3.56 9.75
N VAL A 40 0.71 3.10 8.54
CA VAL A 40 2.01 3.40 7.92
C VAL A 40 2.06 4.83 7.42
N PHE A 41 1.02 5.31 6.74
CA PHE A 41 0.98 6.64 6.17
C PHE A 41 0.98 7.71 7.27
N ALA A 42 0.17 7.53 8.32
CA ALA A 42 0.16 8.45 9.45
C ALA A 42 1.54 8.60 10.11
N LYS A 43 2.35 7.53 10.10
CA LYS A 43 3.67 7.52 10.74
C LYS A 43 4.81 8.00 9.84
N TYR A 44 4.75 7.72 8.54
CA TYR A 44 5.92 7.82 7.66
C TYR A 44 5.74 8.75 6.46
N ALA A 45 4.53 9.25 6.18
CA ALA A 45 4.27 10.07 4.98
C ALA A 45 5.00 11.43 4.97
N CYS A 46 5.52 11.87 6.11
CA CYS A 46 6.36 13.08 6.20
C CYS A 46 7.79 12.88 5.67
N THR A 47 8.28 11.65 5.58
CA THR A 47 9.69 11.36 5.24
C THR A 47 9.87 10.38 4.08
N GLU A 48 8.82 9.65 3.68
CA GLU A 48 8.90 8.55 2.72
C GLU A 48 8.00 8.81 1.50
N ASP A 49 8.42 8.34 0.34
CA ASP A 49 7.62 8.40 -0.88
C ASP A 49 6.56 7.28 -0.92
N ALA A 50 5.55 7.43 -1.78
CA ALA A 50 4.41 6.52 -1.87
C ALA A 50 4.80 5.06 -2.11
N VAL A 51 5.79 4.76 -2.97
CA VAL A 51 6.24 3.38 -3.23
C VAL A 51 6.88 2.80 -1.98
N SER A 52 7.74 3.58 -1.32
CA SER A 52 8.37 3.20 -0.05
C SER A 52 7.33 2.98 1.06
N LEU A 53 6.27 3.79 1.12
CA LEU A 53 5.17 3.61 2.06
C LEU A 53 4.42 2.30 1.81
N PHE A 54 4.06 1.97 0.57
CA PHE A 54 3.39 0.70 0.28
C PHE A 54 4.29 -0.52 0.52
N GLY A 55 5.61 -0.41 0.33
CA GLY A 55 6.56 -1.42 0.77
C GLY A 55 6.49 -1.67 2.29
N LYS A 56 6.36 -0.60 3.10
CA LYS A 56 6.15 -0.72 4.55
C LYS A 56 4.77 -1.27 4.90
N VAL A 57 3.72 -0.95 4.13
CA VAL A 57 2.38 -1.55 4.28
C VAL A 57 2.46 -3.07 4.09
N ASN A 58 3.15 -3.54 3.05
CA ASN A 58 3.38 -4.97 2.83
C ASN A 58 4.04 -5.63 4.04
N ALA A 59 5.14 -5.03 4.55
CA ALA A 59 5.86 -5.54 5.72
C ALA A 59 5.01 -5.52 7.00
N HIS A 60 4.14 -4.53 7.17
CA HIS A 60 3.23 -4.43 8.31
C HIS A 60 2.16 -5.53 8.29
N ILE A 61 1.56 -5.78 7.13
CA ILE A 61 0.50 -6.79 6.96
C ILE A 61 1.09 -8.20 7.03
N ALA A 62 2.28 -8.44 6.46
CA ALA A 62 2.94 -9.75 6.46
C ALA A 62 3.24 -10.28 7.89
N LYS A 63 3.34 -9.39 8.88
CA LYS A 63 3.52 -9.76 10.30
C LYS A 63 2.21 -10.22 10.96
N ARG A 64 1.05 -9.89 10.41
CA ARG A 64 -0.25 -10.29 10.95
C ARG A 64 -0.55 -11.76 10.66
N GLN A 65 -1.42 -12.33 11.48
CA GLN A 65 -2.02 -13.63 11.24
C GLN A 65 -3.35 -13.75 11.98
N THR A 66 -4.24 -14.60 11.51
CA THR A 66 -5.48 -14.90 12.26
C THR A 66 -5.17 -15.70 13.51
N ARG A 67 -5.98 -15.51 14.55
CA ARG A 67 -5.93 -16.37 15.73
C ARG A 67 -6.50 -17.75 15.36
N GLY A 68 -5.81 -18.81 15.77
CA GLY A 68 -6.23 -20.20 15.53
C GLY A 68 -5.74 -20.76 14.20
N LEU A 69 -6.23 -20.24 13.07
CA LEU A 69 -5.94 -20.80 11.74
C LEU A 69 -4.57 -20.37 11.17
N GLY A 70 -3.93 -19.35 11.74
CA GLY A 70 -2.61 -18.90 11.28
C GLY A 70 -2.61 -18.29 9.86
N ILE A 71 -3.79 -17.96 9.31
CA ILE A 71 -3.92 -17.38 7.96
C ILE A 71 -3.14 -16.06 7.90
N LYS A 72 -2.32 -15.94 6.85
CA LYS A 72 -1.48 -14.78 6.54
C LYS A 72 -2.06 -14.00 5.36
N GLN A 73 -1.68 -12.73 5.24
CA GLN A 73 -1.99 -11.89 4.10
C GLN A 73 -0.75 -11.06 3.76
N VAL A 74 -0.60 -10.72 2.49
CA VAL A 74 0.29 -9.64 2.02
C VAL A 74 -0.43 -8.86 0.93
N SER A 75 -0.17 -7.56 0.82
CA SER A 75 -0.64 -6.72 -0.30
C SER A 75 0.38 -6.69 -1.44
N SER A 76 -0.03 -6.17 -2.59
CA SER A 76 0.85 -5.89 -3.73
C SER A 76 0.60 -4.48 -4.26
N PHE A 77 1.52 -3.97 -5.06
CA PHE A 77 1.32 -2.73 -5.80
C PHE A 77 2.10 -2.74 -7.11
N GLU A 78 1.61 -1.99 -8.07
CA GLU A 78 2.18 -1.78 -9.40
C GLU A 78 2.39 -0.27 -9.60
N SER A 79 3.55 0.11 -10.15
CA SER A 79 3.93 1.51 -10.32
C SER A 79 4.43 1.78 -11.72
N THR A 80 3.83 2.78 -12.36
CA THR A 80 4.35 3.46 -13.55
C THR A 80 4.72 4.92 -13.25
N LEU A 81 4.85 5.29 -11.97
CA LEU A 81 5.31 6.60 -11.53
C LEU A 81 6.69 6.92 -12.10
N LEU A 82 6.80 8.09 -12.75
CA LEU A 82 8.08 8.58 -13.29
C LEU A 82 8.92 9.34 -12.26
N LYS A 83 8.32 9.68 -11.11
CA LYS A 83 8.94 10.45 -10.03
C LYS A 83 8.53 9.89 -8.68
N LYS A 84 9.32 10.18 -7.65
CA LYS A 84 8.93 9.93 -6.26
C LYS A 84 7.76 10.84 -5.88
N VAL A 85 6.71 10.27 -5.33
CA VAL A 85 5.52 10.99 -4.86
C VAL A 85 5.58 11.09 -3.35
N TYR A 86 5.72 12.31 -2.83
CA TYR A 86 5.67 12.61 -1.40
C TYR A 86 4.37 13.34 -1.07
N PHE A 87 3.79 13.07 0.11
CA PHE A 87 2.51 13.64 0.52
C PHE A 87 2.64 15.01 1.21
N PHE A 88 3.85 15.39 1.65
CA PHE A 88 4.14 16.67 2.31
C PHE A 88 3.11 17.10 3.38
N PRO A 89 2.75 16.25 4.35
CA PRO A 89 1.76 16.61 5.37
C PRO A 89 2.27 17.77 6.25
N GLY A 90 1.39 18.72 6.55
CA GLY A 90 1.68 19.85 7.45
C GLY A 90 2.59 20.94 6.86
N ARG A 91 2.80 20.90 5.54
CA ARG A 91 3.45 21.98 4.79
C ARG A 91 2.42 22.97 4.25
#